data_AF-A0A2M8TIE4-F1
#
_entry.id   AF-A0A2M8TIE4-F1
#
_cell.length_a   1.000
_cell.length_b   1.000
_cell.length_c   1.000
_cell.angle_alpha   90.00
_cell.angle_beta   90.00
_cell.angle_gamma   90.00
#
_symmetry.space_group_name_H-M   'P 1'
#
loop_
_entity.id
_entity.type
_entity.pdbx_description
1 polymer ?
#
loop_
_entity_poly.entity_id
_entity_poly.type
_entity_poly.pdbx_seq_one_letter_code
_entity_poly.pdbx_strand_id
1 'polypeptide(L)'
;MKPKIILLSYFIILFTNNVYSQRLEVIRTYWDWSRTQLHEIYTVIAGTPKKHGYYKEYNQVGALWNTAHYKRGILHGQYVQYCGGESDRIWYITNYINGKKNGEKITYSLDEKLPNCISSIAIYKDDDCIECTDYYEKSKNRSYKKYHFKYIGDRLYKTYWYENGNIESKEILAYNEIEALIFSLFMSEDGKMISKFEDKVYSYYDEDGINIIRKEYKTTGTTEFYQNGELVKSIRPINEGGYNFMETKIYKNGEVISTETKDENGYSIENLRKDQKLAAQYDELYNLYEERVSPYLDSLYEKMYDYRHALQIQEKDKYGGPCRKAAYESKEKIDSLINYLNKHVAKTYITANRYRRFSKRGILYKVGDNKYAYKKTEKEIHALEELLDTFDIYTLEKEFYTLFEIKDVIEKIKPDLYYIECSYTYYWGQQGYSDNVPNKHPYSYEAYLHTTRYLTSKLKDKDVYETLKILKQYAIVCSKMRQWYNQRIGKIERAFKKAESEEEILTIFLSENKK
;
A
#
# COMPACT_ATOMS: atom_id res chain seq x y z
N MET A 1 -62.10 -16.43 -104.61
CA MET A 1 -62.06 -15.05 -104.08
C MET A 1 -62.41 -15.07 -102.59
N LYS A 2 -61.60 -14.36 -101.79
CA LYS A 2 -61.77 -13.94 -100.38
C LYS A 2 -61.78 -15.01 -99.27
N PRO A 3 -60.58 -15.29 -98.70
CA PRO A 3 -60.43 -15.33 -97.25
C PRO A 3 -59.18 -14.54 -96.80
N LYS A 4 -59.03 -13.29 -97.26
CA LYS A 4 -57.90 -12.40 -96.86
C LYS A 4 -58.33 -11.21 -95.98
N ILE A 5 -59.60 -11.10 -95.61
CA ILE A 5 -60.13 -9.95 -94.86
C ILE A 5 -60.30 -10.26 -93.36
N ILE A 6 -60.28 -11.53 -92.93
CA ILE A 6 -60.54 -11.91 -91.53
C ILE A 6 -59.26 -11.97 -90.67
N LEU A 7 -58.07 -12.07 -91.27
CA LEU A 7 -56.81 -12.11 -90.50
C LEU A 7 -56.29 -10.71 -90.10
N LEU A 8 -56.67 -9.66 -90.85
CA LEU A 8 -56.23 -8.29 -90.58
C LEU A 8 -57.01 -7.63 -89.43
N SER A 9 -58.25 -8.07 -89.18
CA SER A 9 -59.08 -7.59 -88.07
C SER A 9 -58.64 -8.15 -86.70
N TYR A 10 -58.11 -9.38 -86.64
CA TYR A 10 -57.55 -9.95 -85.40
C TYR A 10 -56.20 -9.32 -85.01
N PHE A 11 -55.40 -8.89 -85.99
CA PHE A 11 -54.10 -8.25 -85.72
C PHE A 11 -54.26 -6.83 -85.14
N ILE A 12 -55.32 -6.10 -85.50
CA ILE A 12 -55.58 -4.75 -84.99
C ILE A 12 -56.19 -4.78 -83.57
N ILE A 13 -56.90 -5.85 -83.20
CA ILE A 13 -57.49 -6.01 -81.85
C ILE A 13 -56.47 -6.50 -80.82
N LEU A 14 -55.36 -7.14 -81.25
CA LEU A 14 -54.28 -7.57 -80.35
C LEU A 14 -53.26 -6.47 -80.00
N PHE A 15 -53.20 -5.36 -80.75
CA PHE A 15 -52.34 -4.20 -80.43
C PHE A 15 -53.03 -3.10 -79.62
N THR A 16 -54.33 -3.21 -79.34
CA THR A 16 -55.07 -2.20 -78.53
C THR A 16 -55.11 -2.52 -77.04
N ASN A 17 -54.57 -3.66 -76.61
CA ASN A 17 -54.35 -3.97 -75.20
C ASN A 17 -52.86 -3.90 -74.87
N ASN A 18 -52.53 -2.99 -73.96
CA ASN A 18 -51.22 -2.79 -73.30
C ASN A 18 -50.31 -1.69 -73.85
N VAL A 19 -50.84 -0.49 -74.06
CA VAL A 19 -50.10 0.74 -73.71
C VAL A 19 -51.03 1.67 -72.92
N TYR A 20 -51.38 1.27 -71.69
CA TYR A 20 -51.80 2.27 -70.71
C TYR A 20 -50.56 3.09 -70.33
N SER A 21 -50.32 4.18 -71.06
CA SER A 21 -49.49 5.25 -70.54
C SER A 21 -50.12 5.68 -69.21
N GLN A 22 -49.37 5.52 -68.11
CA GLN A 22 -49.87 5.92 -66.79
C GLN A 22 -50.14 7.43 -66.85
N ARG A 23 -51.41 7.82 -66.68
CA ARG A 23 -51.77 9.23 -66.60
C ARG A 23 -51.18 9.79 -65.30
N LEU A 24 -50.23 10.70 -65.41
CA LEU A 24 -49.58 11.36 -64.27
C LEU A 24 -50.20 12.74 -64.02
N GLU A 25 -50.38 13.10 -62.75
CA GLU A 25 -50.84 14.42 -62.31
C GLU A 25 -49.74 15.11 -61.51
N VAL A 26 -49.51 16.40 -61.77
CA VAL A 26 -48.54 17.23 -61.04
C VAL A 26 -49.26 17.99 -59.93
N ILE A 27 -48.82 17.78 -58.69
CA ILE A 27 -49.33 18.47 -57.50
C ILE A 27 -48.29 19.46 -57.02
N ARG A 28 -48.77 20.65 -56.60
CA ARG A 28 -47.97 21.68 -55.94
C ARG A 28 -48.58 22.00 -54.58
N THR A 29 -47.75 22.03 -53.55
CA THR A 29 -48.14 22.46 -52.21
C THR A 29 -47.34 23.70 -51.82
N TYR A 30 -47.88 24.47 -50.88
CA TYR A 30 -47.32 25.75 -50.48
C TYR A 30 -47.27 25.82 -48.95
N TRP A 31 -46.26 26.52 -48.42
CA TRP A 31 -46.12 26.80 -46.99
C TRP A 31 -47.15 27.82 -46.50
N ASP A 32 -47.67 28.65 -47.40
CA ASP A 32 -48.57 29.76 -47.10
C ASP A 32 -49.93 29.62 -47.82
N TRP A 33 -50.97 30.18 -47.20
CA TRP A 33 -52.32 30.23 -47.78
C TRP A 33 -52.40 31.06 -49.07
N SER A 34 -51.54 32.07 -49.21
CA SER A 34 -51.42 32.91 -50.41
C SER A 34 -50.74 32.24 -51.60
N ARG A 35 -50.23 31.01 -51.44
CA ARG A 35 -49.56 30.22 -52.49
C ARG A 35 -48.35 30.93 -53.10
N THR A 36 -47.61 31.67 -52.28
CA THR A 36 -46.41 32.42 -52.70
C THR A 36 -45.11 31.68 -52.35
N GLN A 37 -45.13 30.81 -51.34
CA GLN A 37 -43.99 30.04 -50.86
C GLN A 37 -44.19 28.56 -51.20
N LEU A 38 -43.54 28.10 -52.27
CA LEU A 38 -43.63 26.72 -52.71
C LEU A 38 -43.03 25.76 -51.66
N HIS A 39 -43.71 24.65 -51.39
CA HIS A 39 -43.25 23.61 -50.47
C HIS A 39 -42.83 22.35 -51.23
N GLU A 40 -43.75 21.71 -51.94
CA GLU A 40 -43.43 20.51 -52.74
C GLU A 40 -43.94 20.65 -54.18
N ILE A 41 -43.20 20.07 -55.13
CA ILE A 41 -43.72 19.70 -56.45
C ILE A 41 -43.56 18.20 -56.61
N TYR A 42 -44.65 17.49 -56.87
CA TYR A 42 -44.59 16.05 -57.05
C TYR A 42 -45.59 15.52 -58.05
N THR A 43 -45.30 14.35 -58.59
CA THR A 43 -46.16 13.64 -59.53
C THR A 43 -46.87 12.48 -58.83
N VAL A 44 -48.14 12.22 -59.17
CA VAL A 44 -48.90 11.06 -58.69
C VAL A 44 -49.52 10.32 -59.88
N ILE A 45 -49.82 9.03 -59.70
CA ILE A 45 -50.67 8.30 -60.65
C ILE A 45 -52.10 8.81 -60.47
N ALA A 46 -52.72 9.28 -61.56
CA ALA A 46 -54.07 9.82 -61.56
C ALA A 46 -55.06 8.85 -60.87
N GLY A 47 -55.88 9.38 -59.97
CA GLY A 47 -56.81 8.58 -59.16
C GLY A 47 -56.18 7.88 -57.95
N THR A 48 -54.89 8.11 -57.65
CA THR A 48 -54.23 7.59 -56.44
C THR A 48 -53.47 8.69 -55.70
N PRO A 49 -53.34 8.61 -54.36
CA PRO A 49 -52.52 9.55 -53.60
C PRO A 49 -51.01 9.22 -53.65
N LYS A 50 -50.58 8.24 -54.46
CA LYS A 50 -49.21 7.70 -54.41
C LYS A 50 -48.26 8.49 -55.30
N LYS A 51 -47.21 9.08 -54.71
CA LYS A 51 -46.11 9.75 -55.44
C LYS A 51 -45.50 8.80 -56.48
N HIS A 52 -45.36 9.24 -57.73
CA HIS A 52 -44.82 8.46 -58.84
C HIS A 52 -44.19 9.37 -59.89
N GLY A 53 -42.88 9.26 -60.06
CA GLY A 53 -42.09 10.15 -60.90
C GLY A 53 -41.22 11.09 -60.06
N TYR A 54 -40.93 12.25 -60.61
CA TYR A 54 -40.01 13.23 -60.03
C TYR A 54 -40.65 14.04 -58.90
N TYR A 55 -39.86 14.36 -57.89
CA TYR A 55 -40.20 15.09 -56.67
C TYR A 55 -39.18 16.20 -56.42
N LYS A 56 -39.68 17.35 -55.96
CA LYS A 56 -38.89 18.49 -55.48
C LYS A 56 -39.47 19.00 -54.17
N GLU A 57 -38.60 19.31 -53.23
CA GLU A 57 -38.94 19.93 -51.96
C GLU A 57 -38.18 21.23 -51.79
N TYR A 58 -38.84 22.25 -51.27
CA TYR A 58 -38.30 23.57 -51.00
C TYR A 58 -38.48 23.89 -49.52
N ASN A 59 -37.47 24.48 -48.90
CA ASN A 59 -37.56 24.91 -47.52
C ASN A 59 -38.35 26.22 -47.37
N GLN A 60 -38.55 26.69 -46.13
CA GLN A 60 -39.33 27.90 -45.84
C GLN A 60 -38.75 29.20 -46.42
N VAL A 61 -37.46 29.22 -46.76
CA VAL A 61 -36.82 30.37 -47.42
C VAL A 61 -36.86 30.27 -48.95
N GLY A 62 -37.53 29.25 -49.49
CA GLY A 62 -37.71 29.03 -50.93
C GLY A 62 -36.52 28.38 -51.65
N ALA A 63 -35.48 27.98 -50.90
CA ALA A 63 -34.33 27.27 -51.47
C ALA A 63 -34.68 25.79 -51.71
N LEU A 64 -34.13 25.22 -52.79
CA LEU A 64 -34.30 23.80 -53.09
C LEU A 64 -33.66 22.97 -51.98
N TRP A 65 -34.45 22.12 -51.34
CA TRP A 65 -34.03 21.29 -50.22
C TRP A 65 -33.57 19.91 -50.67
N ASN A 66 -34.40 19.23 -51.47
CA ASN A 66 -34.04 17.97 -52.09
C ASN A 66 -34.79 17.73 -53.40
N THR A 67 -34.27 16.78 -54.19
CA THR A 67 -34.99 16.18 -55.31
C THR A 67 -34.95 14.67 -55.20
N ALA A 68 -36.00 14.01 -55.67
CA ALA A 68 -36.13 12.57 -55.54
C ALA A 68 -36.95 11.96 -56.69
N HIS A 69 -36.89 10.63 -56.79
CA HIS A 69 -37.77 9.86 -57.65
C HIS A 69 -38.58 8.86 -56.83
N TYR A 70 -39.87 8.76 -57.13
CA TYR A 70 -40.77 7.81 -56.50
C TYR A 70 -41.34 6.82 -57.53
N LYS A 71 -41.55 5.58 -57.11
CA LYS A 71 -42.28 4.56 -57.85
C LYS A 71 -43.39 4.01 -56.96
N ARG A 72 -44.63 4.43 -57.24
CA ARG A 72 -45.85 3.99 -56.53
C ARG A 72 -45.81 4.23 -55.02
N GLY A 73 -45.33 5.40 -54.61
CA GLY A 73 -45.24 5.86 -53.23
C GLY A 73 -43.94 5.52 -52.52
N ILE A 74 -43.03 4.79 -53.19
CA ILE A 74 -41.77 4.34 -52.60
C ILE A 74 -40.61 5.05 -53.30
N LEU A 75 -39.62 5.51 -52.54
CA LEU A 75 -38.42 6.15 -53.06
C LEU A 75 -37.65 5.16 -53.97
N HIS A 76 -37.42 5.55 -55.23
CA HIS A 76 -36.88 4.67 -56.25
C HIS A 76 -36.23 5.50 -57.37
N GLY A 77 -34.90 5.46 -57.45
CA GLY A 77 -34.08 6.28 -58.34
C GLY A 77 -33.17 7.23 -57.58
N GLN A 78 -32.67 8.25 -58.28
CA GLN A 78 -31.75 9.23 -57.73
C GLN A 78 -32.43 10.12 -56.67
N TYR A 79 -31.67 10.42 -55.62
CA TYR A 79 -31.99 11.41 -54.60
C TYR A 79 -30.83 12.38 -54.46
N VAL A 80 -31.14 13.68 -54.46
CA VAL A 80 -30.15 14.76 -54.30
C VAL A 80 -30.57 15.61 -53.12
N GLN A 81 -29.67 15.74 -52.14
CA GLN A 81 -29.83 16.65 -51.01
C GLN A 81 -29.03 17.92 -51.26
N TYR A 82 -29.63 19.06 -50.99
CA TYR A 82 -28.98 20.37 -51.04
C TYR A 82 -28.79 20.93 -49.62
N CYS A 83 -27.91 21.92 -49.47
CA CYS A 83 -27.66 22.57 -48.18
C CYS A 83 -28.81 23.49 -47.74
N GLY A 84 -29.69 23.92 -48.65
CA GLY A 84 -30.87 24.74 -48.33
C GLY A 84 -30.59 26.20 -47.96
N GLY A 85 -29.44 26.76 -48.35
CA GLY A 85 -29.12 28.20 -48.19
C GLY A 85 -29.36 28.98 -49.49
N GLU A 86 -28.77 30.19 -49.61
CA GLU A 86 -28.81 31.00 -50.84
C GLU A 86 -28.10 30.35 -52.04
N SER A 87 -27.39 29.23 -51.82
CA SER A 87 -26.72 28.45 -52.86
C SER A 87 -27.43 27.12 -53.11
N ASP A 88 -27.60 26.76 -54.39
CA ASP A 88 -28.05 25.43 -54.84
C ASP A 88 -26.95 24.34 -54.66
N ARG A 89 -26.15 24.45 -53.60
CA ARG A 89 -25.03 23.54 -53.33
C ARG A 89 -25.55 22.17 -52.93
N ILE A 90 -25.07 21.15 -53.62
CA ILE A 90 -25.38 19.75 -53.33
C ILE A 90 -24.59 19.32 -52.09
N TRP A 91 -25.27 18.73 -51.12
CA TRP A 91 -24.65 18.09 -49.96
C TRP A 91 -24.30 16.64 -50.27
N TYR A 92 -25.24 15.87 -50.82
CA TYR A 92 -24.97 14.53 -51.31
C TYR A 92 -25.94 14.08 -52.40
N ILE A 93 -25.49 13.12 -53.21
CA ILE A 93 -26.29 12.38 -54.18
C ILE A 93 -26.28 10.92 -53.75
N THR A 94 -27.43 10.25 -53.83
CA THR A 94 -27.52 8.80 -53.59
C THR A 94 -28.61 8.20 -54.47
N ASN A 95 -28.74 6.88 -54.46
CA ASN A 95 -29.77 6.16 -55.20
C ASN A 95 -30.55 5.25 -54.25
N TYR A 96 -31.84 5.09 -54.56
CA TYR A 96 -32.73 4.20 -53.83
C TYR A 96 -33.31 3.15 -54.76
N ILE A 97 -33.42 1.92 -54.29
CA ILE A 97 -34.18 0.85 -54.93
C ILE A 97 -35.22 0.37 -53.92
N ASN A 98 -36.50 0.62 -54.23
CA ASN A 98 -37.65 0.18 -53.42
C ASN A 98 -37.57 0.66 -51.95
N GLY A 99 -37.17 1.91 -51.75
CA GLY A 99 -37.18 2.57 -50.44
C GLY A 99 -35.87 2.44 -49.68
N LYS A 100 -34.96 1.58 -50.12
CA LYS A 100 -33.64 1.37 -49.50
C LYS A 100 -32.53 2.01 -50.30
N LYS A 101 -31.53 2.59 -49.63
CA LYS A 101 -30.32 3.10 -50.27
C LYS A 101 -29.59 1.95 -50.95
N ASN A 102 -29.25 2.14 -52.22
CA ASN A 102 -28.63 1.10 -53.02
C ASN A 102 -27.80 1.76 -54.13
N GLY A 103 -26.54 1.33 -54.27
CA GLY A 103 -25.56 1.92 -55.17
C GLY A 103 -24.75 3.04 -54.53
N GLU A 104 -24.17 3.90 -55.37
CA GLU A 104 -23.23 4.93 -54.94
C GLU A 104 -23.93 6.11 -54.23
N LYS A 105 -23.31 6.58 -53.16
CA LYS A 105 -23.55 7.86 -52.50
C LYS A 105 -22.28 8.71 -52.61
N ILE A 106 -22.40 9.87 -53.23
CA ILE A 106 -21.34 10.89 -53.28
C ILE A 106 -21.71 11.99 -52.29
N THR A 107 -20.82 12.26 -51.33
CA THR A 107 -20.94 13.39 -50.40
C THR A 107 -19.93 14.45 -50.78
N TYR A 108 -20.37 15.70 -50.82
CA TYR A 108 -19.53 16.85 -51.14
C TYR A 108 -19.12 17.59 -49.86
N SER A 109 -17.93 18.20 -49.90
CA SER A 109 -17.41 19.08 -48.86
C SER A 109 -18.41 20.20 -48.60
N LEU A 110 -18.47 20.64 -47.34
CA LEU A 110 -19.20 21.83 -46.92
C LEU A 110 -18.30 23.06 -46.76
N ASP A 111 -16.98 22.92 -46.97
CA ASP A 111 -16.05 24.05 -46.88
C ASP A 111 -16.37 25.07 -47.98
N GLU A 112 -16.56 26.34 -47.60
CA GLU A 112 -16.84 27.46 -48.50
C GLU A 112 -15.66 27.76 -49.44
N LYS A 113 -14.44 27.39 -49.05
CA LYS A 113 -13.23 27.63 -49.85
C LYS A 113 -13.05 26.64 -50.99
N LEU A 114 -13.72 25.48 -50.92
CA LEU A 114 -13.67 24.42 -51.93
C LEU A 114 -15.08 23.90 -52.25
N PRO A 115 -15.90 24.73 -52.91
CA PRO A 115 -17.22 24.30 -53.34
C PRO A 115 -17.11 23.11 -54.30
N ASN A 116 -17.97 22.12 -54.10
CA ASN A 116 -18.13 20.93 -54.95
C ASN A 116 -16.97 19.91 -54.96
N CYS A 117 -16.01 19.99 -54.03
CA CYS A 117 -15.07 18.89 -53.82
C CYS A 117 -15.75 17.69 -53.16
N ILE A 118 -15.41 16.46 -53.56
CA ILE A 118 -15.95 15.24 -52.95
C ILE A 118 -15.27 15.02 -51.59
N SER A 119 -16.07 14.88 -50.52
CA SER A 119 -15.58 14.52 -49.19
C SER A 119 -15.58 13.01 -48.97
N SER A 120 -16.56 12.30 -49.53
CA SER A 120 -16.61 10.84 -49.46
C SER A 120 -17.45 10.20 -50.57
N ILE A 121 -17.09 8.98 -50.93
CA ILE A 121 -17.84 8.12 -51.84
C ILE A 121 -18.13 6.81 -51.09
N ALA A 122 -19.40 6.47 -50.92
CA ALA A 122 -19.85 5.27 -50.24
C ALA A 122 -20.71 4.41 -51.17
N ILE A 123 -20.59 3.09 -51.08
CA ILE A 123 -21.40 2.12 -51.83
C ILE A 123 -22.33 1.43 -50.85
N TYR A 124 -23.64 1.56 -51.10
CA TYR A 124 -24.69 0.97 -50.28
C TYR A 124 -25.35 -0.23 -50.96
N LYS A 125 -25.77 -1.21 -50.15
CA LYS A 125 -26.67 -2.27 -50.58
C LYS A 125 -27.74 -2.44 -49.51
N ASP A 126 -28.99 -2.17 -49.86
CA ASP A 126 -30.15 -2.32 -48.98
C ASP A 126 -30.02 -1.58 -47.63
N ASP A 127 -29.57 -0.33 -47.68
CA ASP A 127 -29.23 0.57 -46.55
C ASP A 127 -27.90 0.32 -45.83
N ASP A 128 -27.25 -0.82 -46.06
CA ASP A 128 -25.94 -1.13 -45.47
C ASP A 128 -24.79 -0.53 -46.31
N CYS A 129 -23.85 0.16 -45.65
CA CYS A 129 -22.65 0.69 -46.29
C CYS A 129 -21.61 -0.43 -46.45
N ILE A 130 -21.37 -0.87 -47.69
CA ILE A 130 -20.46 -1.97 -47.99
C ILE A 130 -19.02 -1.48 -48.19
N GLU A 131 -18.85 -0.27 -48.70
CA GLU A 131 -17.54 0.32 -48.97
C GLU A 131 -17.63 1.84 -48.84
N CYS A 132 -16.60 2.49 -48.30
CA CYS A 132 -16.52 3.95 -48.29
C CYS A 132 -15.08 4.40 -48.48
N THR A 133 -14.90 5.47 -49.24
CA THR A 133 -13.65 6.20 -49.37
C THR A 133 -13.89 7.63 -48.89
N ASP A 134 -13.18 8.01 -47.84
CA ASP A 134 -13.14 9.37 -47.32
C ASP A 134 -11.89 10.09 -47.83
N TYR A 135 -12.07 11.34 -48.26
CA TYR A 135 -11.02 12.24 -48.70
C TYR A 135 -10.88 13.34 -47.66
N TYR A 136 -9.69 13.46 -47.08
CA TYR A 136 -9.41 14.46 -46.06
C TYR A 136 -8.61 15.60 -46.67
N GLU A 137 -9.05 16.83 -46.41
CA GLU A 137 -8.27 18.02 -46.68
C GLU A 137 -7.39 18.34 -45.47
N LYS A 138 -6.28 19.05 -45.70
CA LYS A 138 -5.23 19.48 -44.74
C LYS A 138 -5.70 20.15 -43.44
N SER A 139 -7.00 20.34 -43.22
CA SER A 139 -7.52 21.01 -42.03
C SER A 139 -7.58 20.06 -40.82
N LYS A 140 -6.59 20.25 -39.93
CA LYS A 140 -6.63 20.02 -38.47
C LYS A 140 -7.05 18.62 -37.99
N ASN A 141 -6.06 17.86 -37.51
CA ASN A 141 -6.14 16.63 -36.70
C ASN A 141 -6.17 15.25 -37.41
N ARG A 142 -5.88 15.13 -38.71
CA ARG A 142 -5.77 13.79 -39.33
C ARG A 142 -4.47 13.64 -40.10
N SER A 143 -3.73 12.57 -39.81
CA SER A 143 -2.45 12.19 -40.43
C SER A 143 -2.60 11.64 -41.86
N TYR A 144 -3.84 11.53 -42.34
CA TYR A 144 -4.23 10.79 -43.55
C TYR A 144 -4.79 11.75 -44.60
N LYS A 145 -4.38 11.59 -45.87
CA LYS A 145 -5.00 12.27 -47.02
C LYS A 145 -6.24 11.54 -47.53
N LYS A 146 -6.30 10.23 -47.32
CA LYS A 146 -7.37 9.34 -47.82
C LYS A 146 -7.52 8.16 -46.87
N TYR A 147 -8.76 7.73 -46.68
CA TYR A 147 -9.11 6.52 -45.94
C TYR A 147 -10.14 5.74 -46.74
N HIS A 148 -10.00 4.42 -46.74
CA HIS A 148 -10.91 3.53 -47.43
C HIS A 148 -11.26 2.37 -46.52
N PHE A 149 -12.52 1.99 -46.49
CA PHE A 149 -12.93 0.73 -45.89
C PHE A 149 -13.86 -0.06 -46.80
N LYS A 150 -13.81 -1.38 -46.66
CA LYS A 150 -14.66 -2.33 -47.39
C LYS A 150 -15.02 -3.52 -46.51
N TYR A 151 -16.29 -3.90 -46.51
CA TYR A 151 -16.77 -5.13 -45.91
C TYR A 151 -16.73 -6.28 -46.92
N ILE A 152 -16.12 -7.41 -46.54
CA ILE A 152 -16.16 -8.66 -47.29
C ILE A 152 -16.48 -9.77 -46.29
N GLY A 153 -17.71 -10.30 -46.34
CA GLY A 153 -18.19 -11.23 -45.32
C GLY A 153 -18.30 -10.54 -43.95
N ASP A 154 -17.67 -11.14 -42.94
CA ASP A 154 -17.55 -10.68 -41.55
C ASP A 154 -16.31 -9.81 -41.30
N ARG A 155 -15.51 -9.54 -42.34
CA ARG A 155 -14.25 -8.80 -42.23
C ARG A 155 -14.35 -7.38 -42.77
N LEU A 156 -13.75 -6.46 -42.02
CA LEU A 156 -13.56 -5.08 -42.40
C LEU A 156 -12.11 -4.87 -42.86
N TYR A 157 -11.95 -4.50 -44.12
CA TYR A 157 -10.67 -4.13 -44.72
C TYR A 157 -10.56 -2.62 -44.69
N LYS A 158 -9.48 -2.09 -44.13
CA LYS A 158 -9.19 -0.66 -44.12
C LYS A 158 -7.87 -0.39 -44.81
N THR A 159 -7.81 0.73 -45.52
CA THR A 159 -6.62 1.21 -46.20
C THR A 159 -6.43 2.68 -45.87
N TYR A 160 -5.21 3.03 -45.45
CA TYR A 160 -4.85 4.39 -45.04
C TYR A 160 -3.76 4.92 -45.95
N TRP A 161 -3.92 6.16 -46.46
CA TRP A 161 -2.86 6.86 -47.19
C TRP A 161 -2.47 8.12 -46.42
N TYR A 162 -1.19 8.24 -46.05
CA TYR A 162 -0.67 9.33 -45.23
C TYR A 162 -0.22 10.55 -46.07
N GLU A 163 -0.16 11.73 -45.42
CA GLU A 163 0.28 12.98 -46.06
C GLU A 163 1.80 13.13 -46.18
N ASN A 164 2.56 12.50 -45.28
CA ASN A 164 4.00 12.72 -45.07
C ASN A 164 4.91 11.96 -46.05
N GLY A 165 4.37 11.41 -47.14
CA GLY A 165 5.14 10.63 -48.11
C GLY A 165 5.43 9.19 -47.69
N ASN A 166 5.10 8.79 -46.46
CA ASN A 166 5.10 7.38 -46.07
C ASN A 166 3.85 6.70 -46.61
N ILE A 167 4.05 5.50 -47.16
CA ILE A 167 3.07 4.86 -48.03
C ILE A 167 2.04 3.99 -47.27
N GLU A 168 1.12 3.38 -48.01
CA GLU A 168 -0.14 2.71 -47.62
C GLU A 168 -0.01 1.76 -46.42
N SER A 169 -0.98 1.78 -45.50
CA SER A 169 -1.15 0.68 -44.53
C SER A 169 -2.48 -0.01 -44.71
N LYS A 170 -2.49 -1.33 -44.51
CA LYS A 170 -3.68 -2.17 -44.64
C LYS A 170 -3.98 -2.79 -43.29
N GLU A 171 -5.24 -2.69 -42.90
CA GLU A 171 -5.73 -3.26 -41.65
C GLU A 171 -6.93 -4.18 -41.96
N ILE A 172 -6.90 -5.39 -41.44
CA ILE A 172 -8.03 -6.34 -41.53
C ILE A 172 -8.54 -6.56 -40.13
N LEU A 173 -9.84 -6.39 -39.93
CA LEU A 173 -10.50 -6.51 -38.63
C LEU A 173 -11.65 -7.49 -38.73
N ALA A 174 -11.83 -8.29 -37.68
CA ALA A 174 -13.05 -9.05 -37.45
C ALA A 174 -13.53 -8.83 -36.01
N TYR A 175 -14.84 -8.71 -35.86
CA TYR A 175 -15.53 -8.48 -34.60
C TYR A 175 -16.52 -9.61 -34.34
N ASN A 176 -16.79 -9.92 -33.07
CA ASN A 176 -17.87 -10.83 -32.71
C ASN A 176 -19.22 -10.08 -32.57
N GLU A 177 -20.28 -10.82 -32.22
CA GLU A 177 -21.65 -10.29 -32.08
C GLU A 177 -21.82 -9.18 -31.03
N ILE A 178 -20.86 -9.01 -30.11
CA ILE A 178 -20.84 -7.95 -29.08
C ILE A 178 -19.84 -6.83 -29.41
N GLU A 179 -19.44 -6.71 -30.68
CA GLU A 179 -18.48 -5.71 -31.18
C GLU A 179 -17.08 -5.78 -30.54
N ALA A 180 -16.71 -6.93 -29.94
CA ALA A 180 -15.37 -7.14 -29.45
C ALA A 180 -14.45 -7.61 -30.59
N LEU A 181 -13.28 -6.99 -30.71
CA LEU A 181 -12.25 -7.36 -31.67
C LEU A 181 -11.78 -8.79 -31.41
N ILE A 182 -11.90 -9.68 -32.41
CA ILE A 182 -11.42 -11.07 -32.34
C ILE A 182 -10.17 -11.31 -33.20
N PHE A 183 -9.98 -10.47 -34.22
CA PHE A 183 -8.84 -10.54 -35.11
C PHE A 183 -8.44 -9.15 -35.58
N SER A 184 -7.14 -8.86 -35.57
CA SER A 184 -6.58 -7.77 -36.36
C SER A 184 -5.31 -8.20 -37.08
N LEU A 185 -5.12 -7.67 -38.28
CA LEU A 185 -3.86 -7.79 -39.02
C LEU A 185 -3.50 -6.43 -39.59
N PHE A 186 -2.34 -5.92 -39.20
CA PHE A 186 -1.80 -4.65 -39.67
C PHE A 186 -0.56 -4.90 -40.52
N MET A 187 -0.56 -4.37 -41.74
CA MET A 187 0.48 -4.58 -42.74
C MET A 187 0.97 -3.24 -43.30
N SER A 188 2.24 -3.22 -43.71
CA SER A 188 2.83 -2.16 -44.52
C SER A 188 2.33 -2.20 -45.97
N GLU A 189 2.73 -1.22 -46.78
CA GLU A 189 2.35 -1.12 -48.20
C GLU A 189 2.77 -2.33 -49.02
N ASP A 190 4.02 -2.75 -48.82
CA ASP A 190 4.64 -3.88 -49.51
C ASP A 190 4.13 -5.24 -48.98
N GLY A 191 3.13 -5.22 -48.08
CA GLY A 191 2.44 -6.41 -47.58
C GLY A 191 3.17 -7.12 -46.44
N LYS A 192 4.21 -6.51 -45.87
CA LYS A 192 4.89 -7.05 -44.69
C LYS A 192 4.01 -6.91 -43.46
N MET A 193 3.97 -7.95 -42.63
CA MET A 193 3.22 -7.92 -41.38
C MET A 193 3.91 -7.00 -40.38
N ILE A 194 3.15 -6.11 -39.74
CA ILE A 194 3.64 -5.25 -38.65
C ILE A 194 3.15 -5.80 -37.31
N SER A 195 1.86 -6.11 -37.24
CA SER A 195 1.27 -6.74 -36.05
C SER A 195 0.04 -7.57 -36.39
N LYS A 196 -0.24 -8.56 -35.55
CA LYS A 196 -1.40 -9.43 -35.64
C LYS A 196 -1.99 -9.65 -34.25
N PHE A 197 -3.29 -9.50 -34.12
CA PHE A 197 -4.05 -9.92 -32.95
C PHE A 197 -4.90 -11.13 -33.30
N GLU A 198 -4.72 -12.23 -32.59
CA GLU A 198 -5.53 -13.44 -32.70
C GLU A 198 -5.46 -14.19 -31.36
N ASP A 199 -6.53 -14.88 -30.98
CA ASP A 199 -6.59 -15.69 -29.75
C ASP A 199 -6.14 -14.95 -28.48
N LYS A 200 -6.47 -13.66 -28.39
CA LYS A 200 -6.08 -12.76 -27.27
C LYS A 200 -4.57 -12.53 -27.15
N VAL A 201 -3.82 -12.74 -28.22
CA VAL A 201 -2.38 -12.50 -28.32
C VAL A 201 -2.09 -11.45 -29.38
N TYR A 202 -1.41 -10.38 -29.01
CA TYR A 202 -0.78 -9.47 -29.99
C TYR A 202 0.61 -10.00 -30.34
N SER A 203 0.87 -10.24 -31.61
CA SER A 203 2.20 -10.55 -32.15
C SER A 203 2.70 -9.35 -32.95
N TYR A 204 3.95 -8.97 -32.74
CA TYR A 204 4.64 -7.90 -33.45
C TYR A 204 5.81 -8.48 -34.23
N TYR A 205 6.03 -7.98 -35.43
CA TYR A 205 7.01 -8.52 -36.37
C TYR A 205 8.17 -7.53 -36.61
N ASP A 206 9.28 -8.06 -37.11
CA ASP A 206 10.43 -7.28 -37.55
C ASP A 206 10.13 -6.45 -38.82
N GLU A 207 11.11 -5.65 -39.26
CA GLU A 207 10.98 -4.77 -40.44
C GLU A 207 10.73 -5.52 -41.75
N ASP A 208 11.08 -6.80 -41.81
CA ASP A 208 10.81 -7.67 -42.96
C ASP A 208 9.44 -8.37 -42.87
N GLY A 209 8.77 -8.29 -41.72
CA GLY A 209 7.49 -8.91 -41.46
C GLY A 209 7.52 -10.44 -41.41
N ILE A 210 8.72 -11.02 -41.19
CA ILE A 210 8.94 -12.47 -41.23
C ILE A 210 9.01 -13.01 -39.80
N ASN A 211 9.83 -12.41 -38.94
CA ASN A 211 10.04 -12.93 -37.59
C ASN A 211 9.23 -12.16 -36.57
N ILE A 212 8.65 -12.88 -35.62
CA ILE A 212 8.04 -12.28 -34.44
C ILE A 212 9.17 -11.74 -33.57
N ILE A 213 9.04 -10.50 -33.12
CA ILE A 213 9.96 -9.85 -32.17
C ILE A 213 9.35 -9.72 -30.78
N ARG A 214 8.01 -9.74 -30.68
CA ARG A 214 7.29 -9.60 -29.41
C ARG A 214 5.91 -10.24 -29.46
N LYS A 215 5.50 -10.86 -28.36
CA LYS A 215 4.10 -11.24 -28.12
C LYS A 215 3.58 -10.65 -26.81
N GLU A 216 2.32 -10.21 -26.80
CA GLU A 216 1.60 -9.80 -25.60
C GLU A 216 0.34 -10.66 -25.42
N TYR A 217 0.24 -11.39 -24.31
CA TYR A 217 -0.88 -12.25 -23.96
C TYR A 217 -1.85 -11.48 -23.07
N LYS A 218 -3.05 -11.14 -23.57
CA LYS A 218 -4.03 -10.35 -22.80
C LYS A 218 -4.62 -11.12 -21.62
N THR A 219 -4.63 -12.44 -21.66
CA THR A 219 -5.17 -13.30 -20.59
C THR A 219 -4.30 -13.33 -19.34
N THR A 220 -2.98 -13.42 -19.53
CA THR A 220 -2.01 -13.55 -18.43
C THR A 220 -1.26 -12.25 -18.15
N GLY A 221 -1.34 -11.25 -19.04
CA GLY A 221 -0.49 -10.06 -19.01
C GLY A 221 0.97 -10.35 -19.36
N THR A 222 1.29 -11.56 -19.83
CA THR A 222 2.66 -11.95 -20.18
C THR A 222 3.11 -11.22 -21.45
N THR A 223 4.35 -10.74 -21.44
CA THR A 223 5.03 -10.23 -22.63
C THR A 223 6.25 -11.09 -22.93
N GLU A 224 6.35 -11.60 -24.15
CA GLU A 224 7.49 -12.35 -24.65
C GLU A 224 8.25 -11.53 -25.69
N PHE A 225 9.57 -11.66 -25.70
CA PHE A 225 10.47 -10.99 -26.63
C PHE A 225 11.33 -12.04 -27.34
N TYR A 226 11.49 -11.85 -28.64
CA TYR A 226 12.13 -12.79 -29.53
C TYR A 226 13.26 -12.12 -30.30
N GLN A 227 14.31 -12.89 -30.59
CA GLN A 227 15.41 -12.48 -31.45
C GLN A 227 15.69 -13.60 -32.43
N ASN A 228 15.66 -13.30 -33.75
CA ASN A 228 15.82 -14.30 -34.81
C ASN A 228 14.89 -15.52 -34.67
N GLY A 229 13.66 -15.30 -34.19
CA GLY A 229 12.66 -16.36 -33.97
C GLY A 229 12.80 -17.13 -32.66
N GLU A 230 13.87 -16.94 -31.89
CA GLU A 230 14.04 -17.59 -30.58
C GLU A 230 13.54 -16.69 -29.45
N LEU A 231 12.84 -17.28 -28.47
CA LEU A 231 12.44 -16.57 -27.24
C LEU A 231 13.69 -16.23 -26.43
N VAL A 232 13.89 -14.95 -26.12
CA VAL A 232 15.05 -14.47 -25.35
C VAL A 232 14.65 -13.93 -23.97
N LYS A 233 13.41 -13.44 -23.83
CA LYS A 233 12.91 -12.87 -22.57
C LYS A 233 11.41 -13.03 -22.44
N SER A 234 10.92 -13.36 -21.25
CA SER A 234 9.49 -13.26 -20.91
C SER A 234 9.30 -12.49 -19.62
N ILE A 235 8.28 -11.64 -19.57
CA ILE A 235 7.88 -10.88 -18.38
C ILE A 235 6.44 -11.25 -18.06
N ARG A 236 6.14 -11.66 -16.82
CA ARG A 236 4.76 -11.92 -16.37
C ARG A 236 4.47 -11.28 -15.01
N PRO A 237 3.25 -10.76 -14.81
CA PRO A 237 2.83 -10.31 -13.48
C PRO A 237 2.59 -11.51 -12.55
N ILE A 238 2.93 -11.34 -11.27
CA ILE A 238 2.69 -12.29 -10.19
C ILE A 238 2.08 -11.52 -9.00
N ASN A 239 1.06 -12.08 -8.35
CA ASN A 239 0.53 -11.56 -7.10
C ASN A 239 0.81 -12.56 -5.97
N GLU A 240 1.45 -12.10 -4.89
CA GLU A 240 1.72 -12.93 -3.71
C GLU A 240 1.52 -12.10 -2.44
N GLY A 241 0.66 -12.58 -1.53
CA GLY A 241 0.37 -11.89 -0.27
C GLY A 241 -0.26 -10.50 -0.44
N GLY A 242 -0.91 -10.21 -1.56
CA GLY A 242 -1.47 -8.89 -1.88
C GLY A 242 -0.47 -7.91 -2.52
N TYR A 243 0.78 -8.32 -2.71
CA TYR A 243 1.81 -7.53 -3.39
C TYR A 243 1.94 -7.96 -4.85
N ASN A 244 2.18 -6.98 -5.72
CA ASN A 244 2.38 -7.21 -7.16
C ASN A 244 3.87 -7.23 -7.50
N PHE A 245 4.28 -8.28 -8.20
CA PHE A 245 5.63 -8.48 -8.68
C PHE A 245 5.64 -8.72 -10.19
N MET A 246 6.79 -8.53 -10.81
CA MET A 246 7.05 -8.89 -12.20
C MET A 246 8.14 -9.96 -12.22
N GLU A 247 7.80 -11.15 -12.71
CA GLU A 247 8.78 -12.20 -12.99
C GLU A 247 9.35 -11.97 -14.40
N THR A 248 10.66 -11.81 -14.47
CA THR A 248 11.42 -11.77 -15.71
C THR A 248 12.22 -13.06 -15.84
N LYS A 249 12.04 -13.77 -16.95
CA LYS A 249 12.87 -14.91 -17.35
C LYS A 249 13.72 -14.54 -18.55
N ILE A 250 14.99 -14.91 -18.52
CA ILE A 250 15.92 -14.80 -19.65
C ILE A 250 16.20 -16.19 -20.18
N TYR A 251 16.14 -16.33 -21.50
CA TYR A 251 16.29 -17.59 -22.20
C TYR A 251 17.55 -17.59 -23.05
N LYS A 252 18.18 -18.75 -23.20
CA LYS A 252 19.28 -19.00 -24.14
C LYS A 252 19.14 -20.42 -24.67
N ASN A 253 19.11 -20.58 -26.00
CA ASN A 253 18.90 -21.88 -26.66
C ASN A 253 17.64 -22.61 -26.18
N GLY A 254 16.56 -21.87 -25.91
CA GLY A 254 15.29 -22.42 -25.42
C GLY A 254 15.24 -22.74 -23.92
N GLU A 255 16.35 -22.65 -23.19
CA GLU A 255 16.40 -22.90 -21.75
C GLU A 255 16.40 -21.60 -20.94
N VAL A 256 15.75 -21.63 -19.76
CA VAL A 256 15.77 -20.51 -18.82
C VAL A 256 17.12 -20.47 -18.11
N ILE A 257 17.90 -19.42 -18.35
CA ILE A 257 19.21 -19.23 -17.71
C ILE A 257 19.15 -18.29 -16.50
N SER A 258 18.10 -17.48 -16.38
CA SER A 258 17.89 -16.60 -15.24
C SER A 258 16.40 -16.36 -15.03
N THR A 259 15.98 -16.35 -13.77
CA THR A 259 14.64 -15.95 -13.33
C THR A 259 14.80 -14.95 -12.20
N GLU A 260 14.14 -13.81 -12.31
CA GLU A 260 14.12 -12.78 -11.28
C GLU A 260 12.70 -12.28 -11.09
N THR A 261 12.25 -12.20 -9.84
CA THR A 261 10.90 -11.73 -9.50
C THR A 261 10.99 -10.57 -8.52
N LYS A 262 10.67 -9.36 -8.99
CA LYS A 262 10.83 -8.12 -8.24
C LYS A 262 9.62 -7.20 -8.39
N ASP A 263 9.41 -6.34 -7.40
CA ASP A 263 8.44 -5.24 -7.48
C ASP A 263 9.02 -4.04 -8.26
N GLU A 264 8.24 -2.96 -8.34
CA GLU A 264 8.66 -1.70 -9.00
C GLU A 264 9.87 -1.03 -8.35
N ASN A 265 10.15 -1.32 -7.08
CA ASN A 265 11.25 -0.75 -6.29
C ASN A 265 12.49 -1.68 -6.27
N GLY A 266 12.44 -2.82 -6.95
CA GLY A 266 13.52 -3.81 -6.99
C GLY A 266 13.56 -4.77 -5.80
N TYR A 267 12.56 -4.77 -4.93
CA TYR A 267 12.42 -5.71 -3.82
C TYR A 267 12.00 -7.08 -4.34
N SER A 268 12.76 -8.13 -4.00
CA SER A 268 12.53 -9.48 -4.52
C SER A 268 11.47 -10.25 -3.71
N ILE A 269 10.76 -11.15 -4.40
CA ILE A 269 9.74 -12.01 -3.78
C ILE A 269 10.34 -12.96 -2.73
N GLU A 270 11.60 -13.36 -2.89
CA GLU A 270 12.32 -14.17 -1.90
C GLU A 270 12.51 -13.41 -0.58
N ASN A 271 12.76 -12.09 -0.65
CA ASN A 271 12.82 -11.26 0.55
C ASN A 271 11.46 -11.16 1.23
N LEU A 272 10.36 -11.02 0.47
CA LEU A 272 9.00 -11.04 1.04
C LEU A 272 8.75 -12.33 1.81
N ARG A 273 9.05 -13.48 1.20
CA ARG A 273 8.89 -14.80 1.82
C ARG A 273 9.76 -14.96 3.06
N LYS A 274 10.99 -14.44 3.03
CA LYS A 274 11.89 -14.42 4.20
C LYS A 274 11.29 -13.58 5.33
N ASP A 275 10.83 -12.37 5.03
CA ASP A 275 10.24 -11.45 6.02
C ASP A 275 8.94 -12.02 6.60
N GLN A 276 8.10 -12.66 5.80
CA GLN A 276 6.89 -13.35 6.26
C GLN A 276 7.22 -14.52 7.19
N LYS A 277 8.24 -15.33 6.85
CA LYS A 277 8.69 -16.43 7.72
C LYS A 277 9.20 -15.92 9.06
N LEU A 278 10.01 -14.85 9.05
CA LEU A 278 10.48 -14.20 10.28
C LEU A 278 9.33 -13.63 11.09
N ALA A 279 8.34 -13.02 10.44
CA ALA A 279 7.18 -12.47 11.12
C ALA A 279 6.36 -13.57 11.81
N ALA A 280 6.14 -14.70 11.14
CA ALA A 280 5.43 -15.84 11.70
C ALA A 280 6.17 -16.46 12.90
N GLN A 281 7.49 -16.67 12.78
CA GLN A 281 8.31 -17.19 13.88
C GLN A 281 8.30 -16.25 15.09
N TYR A 282 8.41 -14.94 14.86
CA TYR A 282 8.31 -13.95 15.93
C TYR A 282 6.94 -13.98 16.61
N ASP A 283 5.85 -14.06 15.84
CA ASP A 283 4.50 -14.07 16.40
C ASP A 283 4.23 -15.31 17.25
N GLU A 284 4.74 -16.47 16.85
CA GLU A 284 4.66 -17.71 17.65
C GLU A 284 5.38 -17.55 19.00
N LEU A 285 6.63 -17.08 18.98
CA LEU A 285 7.40 -16.82 20.18
C LEU A 285 6.78 -15.71 21.05
N TYR A 286 6.21 -14.68 20.42
CA TYR A 286 5.57 -13.59 21.15
C TYR A 286 4.32 -14.06 21.87
N ASN A 287 3.52 -14.95 21.28
CA ASN A 287 2.37 -15.55 21.97
C ASN A 287 2.83 -16.35 23.21
N LEU A 288 3.93 -17.10 23.11
CA LEU A 288 4.51 -17.80 24.27
C LEU A 288 5.00 -16.80 25.34
N TYR A 289 5.60 -15.69 24.94
CA TYR A 289 6.00 -14.61 25.84
C TYR A 289 4.79 -13.96 26.53
N GLU A 290 3.72 -13.67 25.77
CA GLU A 290 2.49 -13.08 26.30
C GLU A 290 1.79 -14.02 27.29
N GLU A 291 1.82 -15.33 27.04
CA GLU A 291 1.23 -16.33 27.92
C GLU A 291 2.07 -16.57 29.19
N ARG A 292 3.40 -16.75 29.04
CA ARG A 292 4.26 -17.28 30.11
C ARG A 292 5.02 -16.22 30.90
N VAL A 293 5.28 -15.06 30.30
CA VAL A 293 6.23 -14.08 30.83
C VAL A 293 5.55 -12.75 31.14
N SER A 294 4.86 -12.15 30.15
CA SER A 294 4.34 -10.78 30.24
C SER A 294 3.50 -10.50 31.49
N PRO A 295 2.52 -11.35 31.89
CA PRO A 295 1.64 -11.06 33.03
C PRO A 295 2.40 -10.96 34.35
N TYR A 296 3.40 -11.82 34.54
CA TYR A 296 4.23 -11.80 35.74
C TYR A 296 5.17 -10.59 35.75
N LEU A 297 5.69 -10.23 34.57
CA LEU A 297 6.61 -9.11 34.41
C LEU A 297 5.94 -7.76 34.67
N ASP A 298 4.72 -7.59 34.17
CA ASP A 298 3.91 -6.38 34.40
C ASP A 298 3.56 -6.23 35.89
N SER A 299 3.10 -7.31 36.54
CA SER A 299 2.84 -7.35 37.98
C SER A 299 4.08 -7.01 38.82
N LEU A 300 5.24 -7.59 38.49
CA LEU A 300 6.49 -7.29 39.19
C LEU A 300 6.87 -5.81 39.01
N TYR A 301 6.71 -5.28 37.80
CA TYR A 301 7.06 -3.91 37.49
C TYR A 301 6.22 -2.88 38.26
N GLU A 302 4.92 -3.11 38.39
CA GLU A 302 4.02 -2.28 39.20
C GLU A 302 4.51 -2.24 40.65
N LYS A 303 4.78 -3.41 41.25
CA LYS A 303 5.33 -3.49 42.62
C LYS A 303 6.67 -2.75 42.74
N MET A 304 7.56 -2.88 41.75
CA MET A 304 8.85 -2.19 41.73
C MET A 304 8.71 -0.68 41.64
N TYR A 305 7.76 -0.21 40.84
CA TYR A 305 7.47 1.21 40.69
C TYR A 305 7.00 1.81 42.01
N ASP A 306 6.04 1.17 42.67
CA ASP A 306 5.53 1.59 43.98
C ASP A 306 6.64 1.60 45.04
N TYR A 307 7.46 0.55 45.06
CA TYR A 307 8.59 0.45 45.96
C TYR A 307 9.60 1.59 45.76
N ARG A 308 9.93 1.92 44.51
CA ARG A 308 10.84 3.02 44.18
C ARG A 308 10.27 4.37 44.61
N HIS A 309 8.96 4.59 44.49
CA HIS A 309 8.31 5.79 45.00
C HIS A 309 8.43 5.88 46.52
N ALA A 310 8.21 4.77 47.23
CA ALA A 310 8.35 4.72 48.68
C ALA A 310 9.78 5.09 49.14
N LEU A 311 10.83 4.62 48.43
CA LEU A 311 12.21 5.00 48.72
C LEU A 311 12.48 6.49 48.49
N GLN A 312 11.96 7.07 47.40
CA GLN A 312 12.10 8.51 47.14
C GLN A 312 11.43 9.39 48.20
N ILE A 313 10.33 8.93 48.80
CA ILE A 313 9.68 9.62 49.92
C ILE A 313 10.60 9.60 51.15
N GLN A 314 11.22 8.45 51.45
CA GLN A 314 12.11 8.29 52.61
C GLN A 314 13.41 9.12 52.50
N GLU A 315 13.99 9.27 51.31
CA GLU A 315 15.14 10.16 51.10
C GLU A 315 14.81 11.63 51.45
N LYS A 316 13.53 12.01 51.41
CA LYS A 316 13.05 13.36 51.76
C LYS A 316 12.68 13.52 53.23
N ASP A 317 12.63 12.44 54.02
CA ASP A 317 12.35 12.53 55.46
C ASP A 317 13.51 13.26 56.17
N LYS A 318 13.25 14.47 56.66
CA LYS A 318 14.20 15.24 57.45
C LYS A 318 14.31 14.64 58.85
N TYR A 319 15.53 14.25 59.26
CA TYR A 319 15.86 13.89 60.65
C TYR A 319 15.75 15.13 61.56
N GLY A 320 14.54 15.42 62.04
CA GLY A 320 14.23 16.56 62.93
C GLY A 320 14.41 16.25 64.43
N GLY A 321 15.53 15.64 64.82
CA GLY A 321 15.79 15.27 66.22
C GLY A 321 16.56 16.33 67.03
N PRO A 322 16.52 16.28 68.38
CA PRO A 322 17.15 17.27 69.26
C PRO A 322 18.69 17.27 69.23
N CYS A 323 19.34 16.18 68.79
CA CYS A 323 20.79 16.09 68.66
C CYS A 323 21.25 16.27 67.19
N ARG A 324 21.69 17.48 66.82
CA ARG A 324 22.09 17.83 65.44
C ARG A 324 23.29 17.04 64.92
N LYS A 325 24.30 16.75 65.76
CA LYS A 325 25.49 15.99 65.36
C LYS A 325 25.17 14.51 65.14
N ALA A 326 24.44 13.89 66.07
CA ALA A 326 23.95 12.53 65.88
C ALA A 326 23.08 12.41 64.64
N ALA A 327 22.24 13.41 64.34
CA ALA A 327 21.49 13.46 63.09
C ALA A 327 22.40 13.51 61.85
N TYR A 328 23.54 14.21 61.91
CA TYR A 328 24.50 14.28 60.81
C TYR A 328 25.29 12.96 60.60
N GLU A 329 25.92 12.44 61.65
CA GLU A 329 26.74 11.21 61.57
C GLU A 329 25.87 9.98 61.27
N SER A 330 24.66 9.94 61.81
CA SER A 330 23.71 8.87 61.49
C SER A 330 23.20 8.94 60.06
N LYS A 331 22.96 10.14 59.56
CA LYS A 331 22.54 10.36 58.19
C LYS A 331 23.58 9.86 57.19
N GLU A 332 24.86 10.19 57.37
CA GLU A 332 25.91 9.76 56.43
C GLU A 332 26.00 8.22 56.33
N LYS A 333 25.96 7.52 57.48
CA LYS A 333 25.97 6.06 57.52
C LYS A 333 24.72 5.48 56.84
N ILE A 334 23.53 6.02 57.13
CA ILE A 334 22.27 5.55 56.54
C ILE A 334 22.22 5.83 55.03
N ASP A 335 22.63 7.01 54.58
CA ASP A 335 22.68 7.37 53.15
C ASP A 335 23.61 6.42 52.39
N SER A 336 24.72 5.98 53.00
CA SER A 336 25.59 4.95 52.44
C SER A 336 24.86 3.61 52.23
N LEU A 337 24.12 3.12 53.23
CA LEU A 337 23.34 1.88 53.13
C LEU A 337 22.23 1.98 52.07
N ILE A 338 21.52 3.11 52.04
CA ILE A 338 20.48 3.40 51.04
C ILE A 338 21.08 3.42 49.62
N ASN A 339 22.26 4.00 49.44
CA ASN A 339 22.94 4.00 48.14
C ASN A 339 23.24 2.58 47.62
N TYR A 340 23.61 1.64 48.50
CA TYR A 340 23.78 0.23 48.11
C TYR A 340 22.45 -0.43 47.72
N LEU A 341 21.38 -0.19 48.48
CA LEU A 341 20.04 -0.64 48.11
C LEU A 341 19.61 -0.07 46.74
N ASN A 342 19.79 1.23 46.51
CA ASN A 342 19.43 1.90 45.26
C ASN A 342 20.18 1.33 44.04
N LYS A 343 21.45 0.93 44.19
CA LYS A 343 22.20 0.24 43.12
C LYS A 343 21.55 -1.09 42.74
N HIS A 344 21.14 -1.87 43.73
CA HIS A 344 20.45 -3.15 43.48
C HIS A 344 19.08 -2.94 42.85
N VAL A 345 18.29 -2.00 43.35
CA VAL A 345 17.00 -1.61 42.75
C VAL A 345 17.18 -1.21 41.29
N ALA A 346 18.17 -0.38 40.97
CA ALA A 346 18.46 0.03 39.59
C ALA A 346 18.80 -1.18 38.71
N LYS A 347 19.64 -2.10 39.19
CA LYS A 347 20.01 -3.33 38.47
C LYS A 347 18.78 -4.18 38.16
N THR A 348 17.95 -4.50 39.15
CA THR A 348 16.71 -5.28 38.94
C THR A 348 15.76 -4.59 37.97
N TYR A 349 15.63 -3.25 38.06
CA TYR A 349 14.76 -2.47 37.17
C TYR A 349 15.24 -2.48 35.72
N ILE A 350 16.55 -2.37 35.49
CA ILE A 350 17.14 -2.49 34.15
C ILE A 350 16.87 -3.87 33.56
N THR A 351 17.04 -4.93 34.35
CA THR A 351 16.76 -6.31 33.94
C THR A 351 15.29 -6.48 33.55
N ALA A 352 14.34 -6.03 34.38
CA ALA A 352 12.91 -6.10 34.07
C ALA A 352 12.55 -5.32 32.79
N ASN A 353 13.06 -4.09 32.61
CA ASN A 353 12.78 -3.32 31.39
C ASN A 353 13.32 -3.98 30.12
N ARG A 354 14.48 -4.65 30.19
CA ARG A 354 15.05 -5.38 29.06
C ARG A 354 14.09 -6.44 28.54
N TYR A 355 13.36 -7.10 29.45
CA TYR A 355 12.38 -8.13 29.11
C TYR A 355 11.04 -7.57 28.64
N ARG A 356 10.64 -6.37 29.07
CA ARG A 356 9.36 -5.74 28.68
C ARG A 356 9.37 -5.06 27.31
N ARG A 357 10.52 -5.00 26.62
CA ARG A 357 10.66 -4.26 25.36
C ARG A 357 9.98 -4.94 24.15
N PHE A 358 9.58 -6.20 24.27
CA PHE A 358 8.96 -6.96 23.18
C PHE A 358 7.47 -6.61 23.05
N SER A 359 6.97 -6.56 21.82
CA SER A 359 5.56 -6.24 21.55
C SER A 359 5.04 -7.02 20.35
N LYS A 360 3.72 -7.17 20.23
CA LYS A 360 3.08 -7.86 19.10
C LYS A 360 3.50 -7.32 17.74
N ARG A 361 3.85 -6.03 17.65
CA ARG A 361 4.28 -5.39 16.40
C ARG A 361 5.75 -5.64 16.06
N GLY A 362 6.53 -6.20 17.00
CA GLY A 362 7.99 -6.29 16.96
C GLY A 362 8.64 -5.38 17.99
N ILE A 363 9.93 -5.11 17.83
CA ILE A 363 10.66 -4.15 18.68
C ILE A 363 10.73 -2.79 17.99
N LEU A 364 10.61 -1.73 18.78
CA LEU A 364 10.66 -0.36 18.31
C LEU A 364 12.12 0.06 18.03
N TYR A 365 12.40 0.44 16.79
CA TYR A 365 13.70 0.95 16.35
C TYR A 365 13.62 2.39 15.89
N LYS A 366 14.65 3.19 16.18
CA LYS A 366 14.84 4.51 15.58
C LYS A 366 15.32 4.33 14.14
N VAL A 367 14.61 4.89 13.17
CA VAL A 367 14.89 4.77 11.72
C VAL A 367 15.24 6.12 11.09
N GLY A 368 15.44 7.15 11.90
CA GLY A 368 15.83 8.50 11.47
C GLY A 368 15.56 9.52 12.57
N ASP A 369 15.62 10.81 12.23
CA ASP A 369 15.28 11.87 13.16
C ASP A 369 13.79 11.81 13.49
N ASN A 370 13.49 11.47 14.74
CA ASN A 370 12.15 11.33 15.31
C ASN A 370 11.21 10.31 14.65
N LYS A 371 11.73 9.36 13.86
CA LYS A 371 10.94 8.27 13.28
C LYS A 371 11.28 6.94 13.93
N TYR A 372 10.23 6.21 14.34
CA TYR A 372 10.35 4.87 14.86
C TYR A 372 9.56 3.88 14.01
N ALA A 373 10.09 2.67 13.84
CA ALA A 373 9.39 1.58 13.20
C ALA A 373 9.55 0.31 14.02
N TYR A 374 8.51 -0.51 14.03
CA TYR A 374 8.59 -1.84 14.61
C TYR A 374 9.22 -2.80 13.61
N LYS A 375 10.17 -3.62 14.07
CA LYS A 375 10.80 -4.64 13.23
C LYS A 375 10.78 -6.00 13.92
N LYS A 376 10.55 -7.04 13.12
CA LYS A 376 10.69 -8.45 13.48
C LYS A 376 11.90 -9.00 12.75
N THR A 377 13.04 -9.02 13.43
CA THR A 377 14.33 -9.41 12.83
C THR A 377 14.85 -10.70 13.46
N GLU A 378 15.76 -11.39 12.77
CA GLU A 378 16.46 -12.57 13.33
C GLU A 378 17.08 -12.28 14.70
N LYS A 379 17.67 -11.09 14.88
CA LYS A 379 18.23 -10.66 16.17
C LYS A 379 17.19 -10.63 17.29
N GLU A 380 15.98 -10.18 16.99
CA GLU A 380 14.92 -10.07 18.01
C GLU A 380 14.19 -11.38 18.25
N ILE A 381 14.11 -12.24 17.24
CA ILE A 381 13.71 -13.63 17.41
C ILE A 381 14.66 -14.33 18.39
N HIS A 382 15.97 -14.27 18.13
CA HIS A 382 16.98 -14.84 19.04
C HIS A 382 16.90 -14.24 20.45
N ALA A 383 16.68 -12.93 20.58
CA ALA A 383 16.55 -12.31 21.90
C ALA A 383 15.29 -12.75 22.65
N LEU A 384 14.21 -13.08 21.92
CA LEU A 384 12.97 -13.59 22.50
C LEU A 384 13.08 -15.08 22.86
N GLU A 385 13.77 -15.87 22.03
CA GLU A 385 14.16 -17.27 22.32
C GLU A 385 15.04 -17.35 23.57
N GLU A 386 16.12 -16.57 23.63
CA GLU A 386 17.00 -16.48 24.80
C GLU A 386 16.21 -16.13 26.06
N LEU A 387 15.27 -15.18 25.96
CA LEU A 387 14.40 -14.83 27.07
C LEU A 387 13.52 -16.02 27.48
N LEU A 388 12.81 -16.66 26.55
CA LEU A 388 11.94 -17.79 26.88
C LEU A 388 12.69 -18.97 27.50
N ASP A 389 13.95 -19.18 27.12
CA ASP A 389 14.81 -20.25 27.65
C ASP A 389 15.42 -19.91 29.01
N THR A 390 15.82 -18.65 29.22
CA THR A 390 16.59 -18.24 30.40
C THR A 390 15.77 -17.53 31.46
N PHE A 391 14.56 -17.09 31.14
CA PHE A 391 13.77 -16.27 32.04
C PHE A 391 13.21 -17.09 33.20
N ASP A 392 13.86 -16.93 34.36
CA ASP A 392 13.36 -17.42 35.63
C ASP A 392 12.71 -16.27 36.41
N ILE A 393 11.39 -16.14 36.25
CA ILE A 393 10.57 -15.17 36.99
C ILE A 393 10.74 -15.35 38.51
N TYR A 394 10.90 -16.58 39.00
CA TYR A 394 10.98 -16.84 40.42
C TYR A 394 12.29 -16.28 41.00
N THR A 395 13.38 -16.37 40.26
CA THR A 395 14.65 -15.74 40.66
C THR A 395 14.51 -14.22 40.71
N LEU A 396 13.94 -13.59 39.68
CA LEU A 396 13.78 -12.13 39.64
C LEU A 396 12.82 -11.62 40.74
N GLU A 397 11.72 -12.33 40.97
CA GLU A 397 10.77 -12.02 42.03
C GLU A 397 11.41 -12.17 43.42
N LYS A 398 12.20 -13.23 43.63
CA LYS A 398 12.92 -13.45 44.89
C LYS A 398 13.99 -12.39 45.16
N GLU A 399 14.73 -11.97 44.13
CA GLU A 399 15.65 -10.83 44.24
C GLU A 399 14.90 -9.57 44.65
N PHE A 400 13.73 -9.32 44.08
CA PHE A 400 12.91 -8.17 44.41
C PHE A 400 12.37 -8.21 45.85
N TYR A 401 11.84 -9.34 46.34
CA TYR A 401 11.45 -9.46 47.76
C TYR A 401 12.64 -9.29 48.72
N THR A 402 13.83 -9.72 48.31
CA THR A 402 15.06 -9.51 49.09
C THR A 402 15.37 -8.01 49.25
N LEU A 403 15.03 -7.17 48.26
CA LEU A 403 15.16 -5.71 48.37
C LEU A 403 14.24 -5.13 49.46
N PHE A 404 13.01 -5.64 49.59
CA PHE A 404 12.12 -5.25 50.70
C PHE A 404 12.71 -5.65 52.05
N GLU A 405 13.24 -6.86 52.18
CA GLU A 405 13.91 -7.27 53.42
C GLU A 405 15.11 -6.37 53.74
N ILE A 406 15.91 -5.99 52.74
CA ILE A 406 17.03 -5.06 52.93
C ILE A 406 16.52 -3.72 53.47
N LYS A 407 15.45 -3.17 52.87
CA LYS A 407 14.85 -1.93 53.34
C LYS A 407 14.38 -2.05 54.79
N ASP A 408 13.66 -3.10 55.14
CA ASP A 408 13.18 -3.32 56.51
C ASP A 408 14.33 -3.43 57.52
N VAL A 409 15.45 -4.03 57.12
CA VAL A 409 16.66 -4.08 57.94
C VAL A 409 17.28 -2.69 58.11
N ILE A 410 17.36 -1.88 57.05
CA ILE A 410 17.86 -0.49 57.13
C ILE A 410 16.96 0.37 58.04
N GLU A 411 15.64 0.23 57.95
CA GLU A 411 14.70 0.93 58.82
C GLU A 411 14.84 0.55 60.29
N LYS A 412 15.24 -0.70 60.59
CA LYS A 412 15.57 -1.14 61.96
C LYS A 412 16.91 -0.57 62.45
N ILE A 413 17.90 -0.42 61.56
CA ILE A 413 19.22 0.17 61.91
C ILE A 413 19.08 1.65 62.27
N LYS A 414 18.27 2.40 61.51
CA LYS A 414 18.09 3.86 61.63
C LYS A 414 17.89 4.40 63.06
N PRO A 415 16.91 3.92 63.85
CA PRO A 415 16.70 4.41 65.22
C PRO A 415 17.82 3.98 66.18
N ASP A 416 18.40 2.79 66.00
CA ASP A 416 19.49 2.30 66.84
C ASP A 416 20.75 3.15 66.65
N LEU A 417 21.07 3.41 65.38
CA LEU A 417 22.21 4.22 65.00
C LEU A 417 22.05 5.65 65.53
N TYR A 418 20.89 6.29 65.32
CA TYR A 418 20.62 7.61 65.90
C TYR A 418 20.80 7.64 67.43
N TYR A 419 20.29 6.62 68.14
CA TYR A 419 20.41 6.54 69.60
C TYR A 419 21.85 6.39 70.04
N ILE A 420 22.62 5.48 69.43
CA ILE A 420 24.04 5.26 69.76
C ILE A 420 24.81 6.56 69.61
N GLU A 421 24.66 7.24 68.46
CA GLU A 421 25.36 8.51 68.23
C GLU A 421 24.92 9.56 69.25
N CYS A 422 23.63 9.67 69.61
CA CYS A 422 23.18 10.60 70.65
C CYS A 422 23.74 10.29 72.05
N SER A 423 23.75 9.02 72.42
CA SER A 423 23.96 8.57 73.80
C SER A 423 25.43 8.41 74.16
N TYR A 424 26.26 7.95 73.23
CA TYR A 424 27.69 7.72 73.47
C TYR A 424 28.55 8.95 73.16
N THR A 425 28.06 9.89 72.34
CA THR A 425 28.81 11.11 71.96
C THR A 425 28.29 12.40 72.61
N TYR A 426 27.40 12.31 73.61
CA TYR A 426 26.68 13.46 74.18
C TYR A 426 27.60 14.61 74.64
N TYR A 427 27.28 15.81 74.15
CA TYR A 427 28.07 17.05 74.22
C TYR A 427 27.39 18.06 75.18
N TRP A 428 28.09 18.52 76.22
CA TRP A 428 27.70 19.72 76.99
C TRP A 428 28.49 20.92 76.46
N GLY A 429 27.84 21.81 75.72
CA GLY A 429 28.38 23.15 75.43
C GLY A 429 28.79 23.39 73.98
N GLN A 430 28.42 24.57 73.49
CA GLN A 430 28.80 25.09 72.17
C GLN A 430 30.31 25.38 72.10
N GLN A 431 30.86 25.24 70.88
CA GLN A 431 32.18 25.67 70.39
C GLN A 431 33.38 24.73 70.61
N GLY A 432 33.92 24.23 69.49
CA GLY A 432 35.27 23.64 69.39
C GLY A 432 35.27 22.13 69.15
N TYR A 433 35.37 21.71 67.89
CA TYR A 433 35.59 20.31 67.50
C TYR A 433 36.95 19.81 68.00
N SER A 434 37.01 19.14 69.16
CA SER A 434 38.10 18.20 69.45
C SER A 434 37.68 17.15 70.48
N ASP A 435 37.80 15.90 70.03
CA ASP A 435 37.85 14.62 70.76
C ASP A 435 36.54 14.02 71.32
N ASN A 436 36.01 13.07 70.54
CA ASN A 436 34.95 12.13 70.91
C ASN A 436 35.50 11.13 71.94
N VAL A 437 35.31 11.38 73.24
CA VAL A 437 35.55 10.34 74.25
C VAL A 437 34.21 9.75 74.69
N PRO A 438 33.91 8.47 74.39
CA PRO A 438 32.69 7.84 74.87
C PRO A 438 32.68 7.81 76.40
N ASN A 439 31.65 8.41 77.00
CA ASN A 439 31.50 8.49 78.47
C ASN A 439 31.18 7.12 79.13
N LYS A 440 30.78 6.13 78.32
CA LYS A 440 30.52 4.75 78.72
C LYS A 440 31.02 3.79 77.64
N HIS A 441 31.46 2.62 78.06
CA HIS A 441 31.85 1.50 77.18
C HIS A 441 32.83 1.89 76.06
N PRO A 442 34.01 2.46 76.40
CA PRO A 442 34.90 3.03 75.40
C PRO A 442 35.42 2.02 74.39
N TYR A 443 35.82 0.82 74.83
CA TYR A 443 36.33 -0.20 73.91
C TYR A 443 35.21 -0.78 73.04
N SER A 444 33.98 -0.93 73.58
CA SER A 444 32.84 -1.38 72.77
C SER A 444 32.42 -0.33 71.73
N TYR A 445 32.51 0.95 72.06
CA TYR A 445 32.18 2.03 71.13
C TYR A 445 33.22 2.16 70.01
N GLU A 446 34.51 2.07 70.32
CA GLU A 446 35.56 1.99 69.32
C GLU A 446 35.37 0.76 68.42
N ALA A 447 35.15 -0.42 69.01
CA ALA A 447 34.83 -1.65 68.30
C ALA A 447 33.60 -1.51 67.39
N TYR A 448 32.54 -0.82 67.83
CA TYR A 448 31.35 -0.51 67.02
C TYR A 448 31.73 0.34 65.78
N LEU A 449 32.53 1.38 65.94
CA LEU A 449 32.98 2.21 64.82
C LEU A 449 33.82 1.40 63.81
N HIS A 450 34.74 0.57 64.28
CA HIS A 450 35.52 -0.32 63.42
C HIS A 450 34.64 -1.34 62.69
N THR A 451 33.74 -2.01 63.40
CA THR A 451 32.87 -3.05 62.83
C THR A 451 31.89 -2.48 61.81
N THR A 452 31.27 -1.33 62.09
CA THR A 452 30.34 -0.69 61.14
C THR A 452 31.06 -0.22 59.87
N ARG A 453 32.30 0.29 59.97
CA ARG A 453 33.13 0.60 58.80
C ARG A 453 33.51 -0.65 58.01
N TYR A 454 33.93 -1.71 58.70
CA TYR A 454 34.26 -3.00 58.09
C TYR A 454 33.08 -3.61 57.34
N LEU A 455 31.89 -3.66 57.96
CA LEU A 455 30.69 -4.19 57.30
C LEU A 455 30.28 -3.33 56.10
N THR A 456 30.39 -2.00 56.20
CA THR A 456 30.09 -1.10 55.07
C THR A 456 31.04 -1.32 53.90
N SER A 457 32.34 -1.53 54.14
CA SER A 457 33.31 -1.77 53.07
C SER A 457 33.07 -3.11 52.36
N LYS A 458 32.57 -4.13 53.09
CA LYS A 458 32.19 -5.44 52.55
C LYS A 458 30.96 -5.41 51.65
N LEU A 459 30.14 -4.35 51.66
CA LEU A 459 28.98 -4.22 50.78
C LEU A 459 29.36 -3.97 49.31
N LYS A 460 30.60 -3.56 49.04
CA LYS A 460 31.07 -3.28 47.69
C LYS A 460 31.07 -4.56 46.85
N ASP A 461 30.50 -4.47 45.64
CA ASP A 461 30.47 -5.53 44.63
C ASP A 461 29.77 -6.84 45.07
N LYS A 462 28.87 -6.74 46.07
CA LYS A 462 28.07 -7.87 46.56
C LYS A 462 26.74 -7.98 45.85
N ASP A 463 26.23 -9.20 45.71
CA ASP A 463 24.87 -9.42 45.22
C ASP A 463 23.81 -9.05 46.28
N VAL A 464 22.52 -9.13 45.92
CA VAL A 464 21.41 -8.74 46.80
C VAL A 464 21.31 -9.63 48.05
N TYR A 465 21.61 -10.92 47.94
CA TYR A 465 21.52 -11.87 49.05
C TYR A 465 22.69 -11.71 50.02
N GLU A 466 23.90 -11.54 49.49
CA GLU A 466 25.10 -11.21 50.28
C GLU A 466 24.93 -9.87 50.99
N THR A 467 24.38 -8.87 50.29
CA THR A 467 24.07 -7.54 50.85
C THR A 467 23.12 -7.67 52.05
N LEU A 468 22.02 -8.41 51.91
CA LEU A 468 21.08 -8.64 53.01
C LEU A 468 21.76 -9.31 54.21
N LYS A 469 22.62 -10.32 53.96
CA LYS A 469 23.35 -11.02 55.03
C LYS A 469 24.25 -10.06 55.82
N ILE A 470 25.00 -9.20 55.13
CA ILE A 470 25.89 -8.21 55.76
C ILE A 470 25.07 -7.18 56.55
N LEU A 471 23.96 -6.69 55.99
CA LEU A 471 23.10 -5.72 56.66
C LEU A 471 22.42 -6.30 57.91
N LYS A 472 22.03 -7.59 57.90
CA LYS A 472 21.53 -8.27 59.09
C LYS A 472 22.59 -8.31 60.21
N GLN A 473 23.86 -8.53 59.87
CA GLN A 473 24.96 -8.43 60.86
C GLN A 473 25.14 -7.00 61.37
N TYR A 474 25.08 -6.01 60.48
CA TYR A 474 25.14 -4.59 60.85
C TYR A 474 24.03 -4.22 61.84
N ALA A 475 22.80 -4.66 61.58
CA ALA A 475 21.66 -4.44 62.47
C ALA A 475 21.87 -5.05 63.87
N ILE A 476 22.45 -6.25 63.95
CA ILE A 476 22.78 -6.89 65.24
C ILE A 476 23.79 -6.04 66.02
N VAL A 477 24.85 -5.56 65.35
CA VAL A 477 25.90 -4.71 65.94
C VAL A 477 25.29 -3.44 66.53
N CYS A 478 24.47 -2.71 65.76
CA CYS A 478 23.77 -1.52 66.24
C CYS A 478 22.84 -1.83 67.42
N SER A 479 22.00 -2.86 67.28
CA SER A 479 21.02 -3.20 68.31
C SER A 479 21.66 -3.53 69.66
N LYS A 480 22.75 -4.32 69.64
CA LYS A 480 23.50 -4.63 70.86
C LYS A 480 24.15 -3.40 71.48
N MET A 481 24.77 -2.55 70.66
CA MET A 481 25.42 -1.36 71.17
C MET A 481 24.43 -0.41 71.85
N ARG A 482 23.22 -0.28 71.30
CA ARG A 482 22.09 0.41 71.95
C ARG A 482 21.70 -0.25 73.26
N GLN A 483 21.50 -1.57 73.28
CA GLN A 483 21.10 -2.30 74.49
C GLN A 483 22.11 -2.15 75.63
N TRP A 484 23.40 -2.17 75.30
CA TRP A 484 24.48 -2.11 76.29
C TRP A 484 24.62 -0.76 76.99
N TYR A 485 24.11 0.34 76.42
CA TYR A 485 24.23 1.68 77.00
C TYR A 485 23.76 1.78 78.47
N ASN A 486 22.73 1.01 78.81
CA ASN A 486 22.14 0.96 80.15
C ASN A 486 22.58 -0.28 80.96
N GLN A 487 23.57 -1.05 80.49
CA GLN A 487 24.00 -2.30 81.11
C GLN A 487 25.47 -2.25 81.54
N ARG A 488 25.83 -3.05 82.55
CA ARG A 488 27.23 -3.21 82.96
C ARG A 488 27.88 -4.36 82.19
N ILE A 489 28.70 -4.04 81.20
CA ILE A 489 29.26 -5.03 80.26
C ILE A 489 30.76 -5.32 80.42
N GLY A 490 31.28 -5.36 81.65
CA GLY A 490 32.73 -5.44 81.91
C GLY A 490 33.46 -6.70 81.40
N LYS A 491 32.75 -7.81 81.18
CA LYS A 491 33.35 -8.99 80.50
C LYS A 491 33.51 -8.74 78.99
N ILE A 492 32.50 -8.14 78.38
CA ILE A 492 32.45 -7.82 76.94
C ILE A 492 33.47 -6.73 76.61
N GLU A 493 33.56 -5.68 77.41
CA GLU A 493 34.59 -4.63 77.28
C GLU A 493 36.02 -5.20 77.28
N ARG A 494 36.30 -6.17 78.16
CA ARG A 494 37.60 -6.85 78.19
C ARG A 494 37.83 -7.74 76.98
N ALA A 495 36.78 -8.29 76.38
CA ALA A 495 36.88 -9.06 75.14
C ALA A 495 37.23 -8.14 73.97
N PHE A 496 36.54 -7.00 73.82
CA PHE A 496 36.85 -6.02 72.77
C PHE A 496 38.26 -5.46 72.90
N LYS A 497 38.72 -5.17 74.13
CA LYS A 497 40.10 -4.71 74.37
C LYS A 497 41.18 -5.70 73.90
N LYS A 498 40.86 -7.00 73.85
CA LYS A 498 41.80 -8.07 73.50
C LYS A 498 41.69 -8.52 72.04
N ALA A 499 40.66 -8.08 71.31
CA ALA A 499 40.47 -8.47 69.93
C ALA A 499 41.53 -7.80 69.05
N GLU A 500 42.12 -8.56 68.12
CA GLU A 500 43.23 -8.10 67.27
C GLU A 500 42.81 -7.88 65.81
N SER A 501 41.59 -8.27 65.42
CA SER A 501 41.06 -8.13 64.06
C SER A 501 39.58 -7.74 64.01
N GLU A 502 39.13 -7.16 62.89
CA GLU A 502 37.72 -6.82 62.67
C GLU A 502 36.79 -8.04 62.68
N GLU A 503 37.23 -9.20 62.20
CA GLU A 503 36.48 -10.46 62.24
C GLU A 503 36.28 -10.96 63.68
N GLU A 504 37.29 -10.85 64.53
CA GLU A 504 37.18 -11.19 65.95
C GLU A 504 36.21 -10.24 66.66
N ILE A 505 36.33 -8.94 66.41
CA ILE A 505 35.42 -7.92 66.95
C ILE A 505 33.97 -8.21 66.52
N LEU A 506 33.75 -8.50 65.24
CA LEU A 506 32.43 -8.88 64.73
C LEU A 506 31.91 -10.14 65.40
N THR A 507 32.75 -11.15 65.60
CA THR A 507 32.37 -12.40 66.28
C THR A 507 31.92 -12.14 67.72
N ILE A 508 32.58 -11.24 68.43
CA ILE A 508 32.16 -10.80 69.77
C ILE A 508 30.77 -10.16 69.70
N PHE A 509 30.53 -9.25 68.76
CA PHE A 509 29.19 -8.67 68.52
C PHE A 509 28.14 -9.71 68.13
N LEU A 510 28.49 -10.78 67.43
CA LEU A 510 27.51 -11.79 67.01
C LEU A 510 27.24 -12.87 68.08
N SER A 511 28.14 -13.06 69.05
CA SER A 511 28.01 -14.06 70.12
C SER A 511 26.76 -13.85 70.99
N GLU A 512 26.02 -14.89 71.36
CA GLU A 512 24.90 -14.71 72.30
C GLU A 512 25.41 -14.21 73.66
N ASN A 513 24.71 -13.22 74.24
CA ASN A 513 25.02 -12.73 75.58
C ASN A 513 24.78 -13.88 76.58
N LYS A 514 25.82 -14.64 76.93
CA LYS A 514 25.76 -15.57 78.07
C LYS A 514 25.49 -14.72 79.31
N LYS A 515 24.26 -14.83 79.83
CA LYS A 515 23.81 -14.21 81.08
C LYS A 515 24.79 -14.48 82.22
#